data_AF-A0A0U5AIU6-F1
#
_entry.id   AF-A0A0U5AIU6-F1
#
_cell.length_a   1.000
_cell.length_b   1.000
_cell.length_c   1.000
_cell.angle_alpha   90.00
_cell.angle_beta   90.00
_cell.angle_gamma   90.00
#
_symmetry.space_group_name_H-M   'P 1'
#
loop_
_entity.id
_entity.type
_entity.pdbx_description
1 polymer ?
#
loop_
_entity_poly.entity_id
_entity_poly.type
_entity_poly.pdbx_seq_one_letter_code
_entity_poly.pdbx_strand_id
1 'polypeptide(L)'
;MLKDKTRLILYLILFFLSLDGFILHYRVHPFLVADELNPQIVYFKFSFFMANFFSLFDLIIVNILFLSRKTFILAYVLNGLISFYGIILMGHYAISKLVTGGFPFSFENLFIQSVFPHQLICFSDFFTGYLLFEQIKKTNKEVAYEKRG
;
A
#
# COMPACT_ATOMS: atom_id res chain seq x y z
N MET A 1 6.05 26.81 -12.91
CA MET A 1 4.83 26.07 -12.50
C MET A 1 4.52 24.83 -13.36
N LEU A 2 5.02 24.71 -14.60
CA LEU A 2 4.86 23.52 -15.47
C LEU A 2 5.79 22.32 -15.15
N LYS A 3 6.81 22.49 -14.29
CA LYS A 3 7.81 21.44 -13.95
C LYS A 3 7.30 20.34 -12.98
N ASP A 4 6.12 20.49 -12.37
CA ASP A 4 5.66 19.62 -11.26
C ASP A 4 4.39 18.78 -11.55
N LYS A 5 3.84 18.81 -12.78
CA LYS A 5 2.63 18.03 -13.10
C LYS A 5 2.86 16.52 -12.98
N THR A 6 4.00 16.02 -13.48
CA THR A 6 4.36 14.60 -13.36
C THR A 6 4.50 14.18 -11.91
N ARG A 7 5.12 15.01 -11.07
CA ARG A 7 5.27 14.73 -9.64
C ARG A 7 3.91 14.64 -8.94
N LEU A 8 3.02 15.59 -9.22
CA LEU A 8 1.67 15.58 -8.68
C LEU A 8 0.89 14.34 -9.14
N ILE A 9 0.98 13.97 -10.42
CA ILE A 9 0.33 12.78 -10.97
C ILE A 9 0.86 11.51 -10.29
N LEU A 10 2.19 11.36 -10.17
CA LEU A 10 2.80 10.20 -9.50
C LEU A 10 2.39 10.12 -8.03
N TYR A 11 2.32 11.26 -7.34
CA TYR A 11 1.83 11.32 -5.96
C TYR A 11 0.36 10.90 -5.87
N LEU A 12 -0.50 11.39 -6.76
CA LEU A 12 -1.92 11.01 -6.78
C LEU A 12 -2.08 9.52 -7.08
N ILE A 13 -1.31 8.97 -8.04
CA ILE A 13 -1.33 7.53 -8.34
C ILE A 13 -0.92 6.73 -7.10
N LEU A 14 0.15 7.12 -6.40
CA LEU A 14 0.60 6.48 -5.17
C LEU A 14 -0.47 6.53 -4.07
N PHE A 15 -1.09 7.69 -3.88
CA PHE A 15 -2.18 7.85 -2.92
C PHE A 15 -3.37 6.94 -3.25
N PHE A 16 -3.78 6.86 -4.51
CA PHE A 16 -4.89 6.01 -4.90
C PHE A 16 -4.54 4.51 -4.84
N LEU A 17 -3.30 4.11 -5.14
CA LEU A 17 -2.85 2.73 -4.99
C LEU A 17 -2.80 2.29 -3.52
N SER A 18 -2.24 3.10 -2.64
CA SER A 18 -2.26 2.83 -1.19
C SER A 18 -3.68 2.85 -0.60
N LEU A 19 -4.57 3.71 -1.12
CA LEU A 19 -5.98 3.71 -0.74
C LEU A 19 -6.70 2.44 -1.20
N ASP A 20 -6.50 2.02 -2.45
CA ASP A 20 -7.06 0.79 -3.00
C ASP A 20 -6.54 -0.44 -2.24
N GLY A 21 -5.24 -0.50 -1.99
CA GLY A 21 -4.60 -1.51 -1.15
C GLY A 21 -5.20 -1.58 0.26
N PHE A 22 -5.44 -0.44 0.90
CA PHE A 22 -6.12 -0.39 2.20
C PHE A 22 -7.57 -0.87 2.13
N ILE A 23 -8.37 -0.41 1.15
CA ILE A 23 -9.77 -0.81 1.02
C ILE A 23 -9.91 -2.30 0.76
N LEU A 24 -9.09 -2.86 -0.15
CA LEU A 24 -9.09 -4.29 -0.45
C LEU A 24 -8.66 -5.11 0.77
N HIS A 25 -7.63 -4.67 1.47
CA HIS A 25 -7.18 -5.35 2.69
C HIS A 25 -8.23 -5.29 3.81
N TYR A 26 -8.92 -4.15 3.96
CA TYR A 26 -10.03 -3.98 4.91
C TYR A 26 -11.21 -4.89 4.57
N ARG A 27 -11.50 -5.12 3.29
CA ARG A 27 -12.54 -6.06 2.85
C ARG A 27 -12.22 -7.50 3.28
N VAL A 28 -10.95 -7.89 3.31
CA VAL A 28 -10.52 -9.22 3.80
C VAL A 28 -10.51 -9.28 5.32
N HIS A 29 -10.09 -8.20 5.98
CA HIS A 29 -9.94 -8.11 7.43
C HIS A 29 -10.70 -6.88 8.01
N PRO A 30 -12.05 -6.89 8.03
CA PRO A 30 -12.81 -5.72 8.52
C PRO A 30 -12.68 -5.59 10.04
N PHE A 31 -12.07 -4.52 10.53
CA PHE A 31 -11.90 -4.32 11.98
C PHE A 31 -13.09 -3.64 12.67
N LEU A 32 -14.07 -3.16 11.90
CA LEU A 32 -15.39 -2.78 12.40
C LEU A 32 -16.36 -3.86 11.93
N VAL A 33 -16.79 -4.72 12.85
CA VAL A 33 -17.61 -5.89 12.54
C VAL A 33 -18.99 -5.73 13.16
N ALA A 34 -20.03 -5.92 12.36
CA ALA A 34 -21.40 -5.97 12.84
C ALA A 34 -21.65 -7.24 13.65
N ASP A 35 -22.42 -7.14 14.71
CA ASP A 35 -22.90 -8.29 15.47
C ASP A 35 -23.84 -9.15 14.61
N GLU A 36 -23.66 -10.47 14.67
CA GLU A 36 -24.43 -11.41 13.84
C GLU A 36 -25.91 -11.46 14.24
N LEU A 37 -26.23 -11.19 15.51
CA LEU A 37 -27.59 -11.19 16.04
C LEU A 37 -28.24 -9.81 15.96
N ASN A 38 -27.44 -8.74 16.03
CA ASN A 38 -27.91 -7.36 15.90
C ASN A 38 -27.00 -6.54 14.98
N PRO A 39 -27.27 -6.51 13.66
CA PRO A 39 -26.42 -5.83 12.67
C PRO A 39 -26.23 -4.32 12.88
N GLN A 40 -27.05 -3.68 13.72
CA GLN A 40 -26.91 -2.26 14.08
C GLN A 40 -25.81 -2.01 15.12
N ILE A 41 -25.36 -3.06 15.81
CA ILE A 41 -24.28 -2.98 16.79
C ILE A 41 -22.98 -3.34 16.07
N VAL A 42 -22.02 -2.42 16.07
CA VAL A 42 -20.70 -2.62 15.47
C VAL A 42 -19.66 -2.62 16.58
N TYR A 43 -18.77 -3.60 16.57
CA TYR A 43 -17.68 -3.70 17.54
C TYR A 43 -16.32 -3.74 16.85
N PHE A 44 -15.30 -3.33 17.60
CA PHE A 44 -13.94 -3.23 17.11
C PHE A 44 -13.16 -4.53 17.34
N LYS A 45 -12.65 -5.14 16.26
CA LYS A 45 -11.78 -6.33 16.32
C LYS A 45 -10.32 -5.93 16.19
N PHE A 46 -9.62 -5.90 17.33
CA PHE A 46 -8.21 -5.49 17.40
C PHE A 46 -7.27 -6.33 16.53
N SER A 47 -7.49 -7.65 16.43
CA SER A 47 -6.67 -8.52 15.57
C SER A 47 -6.76 -8.15 14.10
N PHE A 48 -7.96 -7.80 13.61
CA PHE A 48 -8.16 -7.37 12.22
C PHE A 48 -7.65 -5.94 12.03
N PHE A 49 -7.71 -5.09 13.05
CA PHE A 49 -7.08 -3.78 12.98
C PHE A 49 -5.56 -3.92 12.80
N MET A 50 -4.92 -4.80 13.57
CA MET A 50 -3.49 -5.07 13.43
C MET A 50 -3.13 -5.64 12.06
N ALA A 51 -3.99 -6.46 11.45
CA ALA A 51 -3.78 -6.90 10.07
C ALA A 51 -3.74 -5.71 9.08
N ASN A 52 -4.55 -4.68 9.29
CA ASN A 52 -4.58 -3.47 8.45
C ASN A 52 -3.55 -2.41 8.83
N PHE A 53 -2.75 -2.64 9.87
CA PHE A 53 -1.86 -1.60 10.40
C PHE A 53 -0.87 -1.09 9.34
N PHE A 54 -0.26 -1.99 8.57
CA PHE A 54 0.71 -1.61 7.54
C PHE A 54 0.07 -0.90 6.34
N SER A 55 -1.09 -1.35 5.86
CA SER A 55 -1.78 -0.67 4.75
C SER A 55 -2.30 0.72 5.16
N LEU A 56 -2.77 0.87 6.40
CA LEU A 56 -3.16 2.17 6.95
C LEU A 56 -1.94 3.10 7.14
N PHE A 57 -0.82 2.55 7.63
CA PHE A 57 0.42 3.30 7.79
C PHE A 57 0.95 3.79 6.43
N ASP A 58 0.86 2.98 5.38
CA ASP A 58 1.25 3.37 4.03
C ASP A 58 0.35 4.48 3.47
N LEU A 59 -0.98 4.29 3.56
CA LEU A 59 -1.97 5.28 3.12
C LEU A 59 -1.76 6.66 3.77
N ILE A 60 -1.44 6.69 5.07
CA ILE A 60 -1.34 7.96 5.80
C ILE A 60 0.11 8.44 5.88
N ILE A 61 0.98 7.68 6.54
CA ILE A 61 2.31 8.14 6.93
C ILE A 61 3.24 8.23 5.73
N VAL A 62 3.29 7.20 4.88
CA VAL A 62 4.19 7.20 3.71
C VAL A 62 3.81 8.31 2.73
N ASN A 63 2.51 8.48 2.45
CA ASN A 63 2.01 9.56 1.62
C ASN A 63 2.36 10.95 2.18
N ILE A 64 2.20 11.18 3.49
CA ILE A 64 2.61 12.45 4.12
C ILE A 64 4.12 12.67 3.98
N LEU A 65 4.94 11.64 4.19
CA LEU A 65 6.39 11.77 4.09
C LEU A 65 6.86 12.11 2.67
N PHE A 66 6.14 11.68 1.63
CA PHE A 66 6.43 12.04 0.23
C PHE A 66 6.12 13.50 -0.12
N LEU A 67 5.28 14.19 0.67
CA LEU A 67 5.02 15.62 0.48
C LEU A 67 6.23 16.49 0.82
N SER A 68 7.11 16.02 1.72
CA SER A 68 8.27 16.78 2.20
C SER A 68 9.57 16.38 1.50
N ARG A 69 10.31 17.40 1.05
CA ARG A 69 11.65 17.25 0.43
C ARG A 69 12.72 16.73 1.40
N LYS A 70 12.47 16.78 2.72
CA LYS A 70 13.42 16.30 3.74
C LYS A 70 13.23 14.82 4.05
N THR A 71 12.03 14.30 3.82
CA THR A 71 11.62 12.95 4.27
C THR A 71 11.35 11.99 3.12
N PHE A 72 11.40 12.43 1.85
CA PHE A 72 11.11 11.58 0.69
C PHE A 72 11.98 10.31 0.59
N ILE A 73 13.23 10.35 1.07
CA ILE A 73 14.10 9.15 1.13
C ILE A 73 13.50 8.13 2.11
N LEU A 74 13.10 8.58 3.30
CA LEU A 74 12.46 7.73 4.30
C LEU A 74 11.10 7.21 3.78
N ALA A 75 10.33 8.06 3.10
CA ALA A 75 9.07 7.67 2.48
C ALA A 75 9.26 6.51 1.50
N TYR A 76 10.26 6.61 0.60
CA TYR A 76 10.59 5.56 -0.35
C TYR A 76 11.03 4.25 0.32
N VAL A 77 11.88 4.32 1.34
CA VAL A 77 12.32 3.13 2.08
C VAL A 77 11.14 2.45 2.78
N LEU A 78 10.28 3.23 3.45
CA LEU A 78 9.11 2.69 4.14
C LEU A 78 8.09 2.11 3.17
N ASN A 79 7.83 2.78 2.05
CA ASN A 79 6.96 2.30 0.99
C ASN A 79 7.40 0.91 0.50
N GLY A 80 8.70 0.76 0.19
CA GLY A 80 9.26 -0.53 -0.24
C GLY A 80 9.16 -1.59 0.85
N LEU A 81 9.54 -1.26 2.09
CA LEU A 81 9.43 -2.19 3.21
C LEU A 81 7.99 -2.70 3.36
N ILE A 82 7.01 -1.79 3.44
CA ILE A 82 5.60 -2.16 3.63
C ILE A 82 5.08 -3.00 2.45
N SER A 83 5.39 -2.60 1.22
CA SER A 83 4.98 -3.35 0.02
C SER A 83 5.52 -4.79 0.03
N PHE A 84 6.81 -4.99 0.31
CA PHE A 84 7.40 -6.32 0.38
C PHE A 84 6.90 -7.14 1.57
N TYR A 85 6.72 -6.51 2.74
CA TYR A 85 6.09 -7.17 3.88
C TYR A 85 4.67 -7.64 3.55
N GLY A 86 3.86 -6.80 2.89
CA GLY A 86 2.52 -7.17 2.43
C GLY A 86 2.53 -8.38 1.52
N ILE A 87 3.42 -8.39 0.51
CA ILE A 87 3.58 -9.52 -0.43
C ILE A 87 3.96 -10.81 0.31
N ILE A 88 4.95 -10.77 1.20
CA ILE A 88 5.45 -11.94 1.93
C ILE A 88 4.39 -12.46 2.90
N LEU A 89 3.80 -11.60 3.73
CA LEU A 89 2.82 -11.99 4.74
C LEU A 89 1.55 -12.55 4.12
N MET A 90 1.03 -11.88 3.08
CA MET A 90 -0.17 -12.36 2.40
C MET A 90 0.14 -13.60 1.54
N GLY A 91 1.34 -13.70 0.97
CA GLY A 91 1.80 -14.92 0.31
C GLY A 91 1.86 -16.11 1.26
N HIS A 92 2.40 -15.92 2.46
CA HIS A 92 2.40 -16.95 3.51
C HIS A 92 0.98 -17.34 3.93
N TYR A 93 0.09 -16.36 4.12
CA TYR A 93 -1.33 -16.61 4.42
C TYR A 93 -2.02 -17.43 3.32
N ALA A 94 -1.79 -17.09 2.05
CA ALA A 94 -2.33 -17.82 0.91
C ALA A 94 -1.88 -19.29 0.91
N ILE A 95 -0.57 -19.53 1.07
CA ILE A 95 0.01 -20.88 1.13
C ILE A 95 -0.56 -21.66 2.32
N SER A 96 -0.65 -21.04 3.50
CA SER A 96 -1.21 -21.68 4.70
C SER A 96 -2.67 -22.09 4.50
N LYS A 97 -3.48 -21.23 3.86
CA LYS A 97 -4.87 -21.55 3.51
C LYS A 97 -4.99 -22.70 2.50
N LEU A 98 -4.07 -22.79 1.54
CA LEU A 98 -4.04 -23.90 0.58
C LEU A 98 -3.67 -25.23 1.26
N VAL A 99 -2.65 -25.24 2.11
CA VAL A 99 -2.17 -26.45 2.82
C VAL A 99 -3.21 -26.97 3.81
N THR A 100 -3.95 -26.08 4.45
CA THR A 100 -5.00 -26.45 5.43
C THR A 100 -6.34 -26.83 4.80
N GLY A 101 -6.44 -26.86 3.47
CA GLY A 101 -7.67 -27.21 2.75
C GLY A 101 -8.76 -26.12 2.82
N GLY A 102 -8.37 -24.87 3.10
CA GLY A 102 -9.32 -23.76 3.30
C GLY A 102 -10.08 -23.36 2.04
N PHE A 103 -9.58 -23.69 0.84
CA PHE A 103 -10.27 -23.47 -0.44
C PHE A 103 -9.88 -24.56 -1.45
N PRO A 104 -10.79 -24.94 -2.38
CA PRO A 104 -10.47 -25.91 -3.42
C PRO A 104 -9.41 -25.38 -4.37
N PHE A 105 -8.44 -26.23 -4.72
CA PHE A 105 -7.34 -25.91 -5.62
C PHE A 105 -7.87 -25.76 -7.05
N SER A 106 -8.26 -24.54 -7.43
CA SER A 106 -8.70 -24.20 -8.78
C SER A 106 -7.88 -23.02 -9.32
N PHE A 107 -7.67 -22.98 -10.63
CA PHE A 107 -6.97 -21.86 -11.28
C PHE A 107 -7.67 -20.52 -11.01
N GLU A 108 -8.99 -20.50 -10.98
CA GLU A 108 -9.81 -19.33 -10.65
C GLU A 108 -9.53 -18.84 -9.22
N ASN A 109 -9.48 -19.77 -8.25
CA ASN A 109 -9.21 -19.44 -6.86
C ASN A 109 -7.76 -19.00 -6.63
N LEU A 110 -6.82 -19.45 -7.48
CA LEU A 110 -5.40 -19.13 -7.38
C LEU A 110 -5.01 -17.83 -8.10
N PHE A 111 -5.75 -17.38 -9.11
CA PHE A 111 -5.40 -16.17 -9.88
C PHE A 111 -6.40 -15.02 -9.72
N ILE A 112 -7.70 -15.30 -9.59
CA ILE A 112 -8.75 -14.27 -9.55
C ILE A 112 -9.20 -14.00 -8.11
N GLN A 113 -9.42 -15.06 -7.32
CA GLN A 113 -9.84 -14.91 -5.91
C GLN A 113 -8.67 -14.95 -4.92
N SER A 114 -7.43 -15.06 -5.41
CA SER A 114 -6.26 -15.20 -4.56
C SER A 114 -5.69 -13.86 -4.10
N VAL A 115 -4.59 -13.97 -3.37
CA VAL A 115 -3.73 -12.86 -2.96
C VAL A 115 -2.97 -12.23 -4.14
N PHE A 116 -2.91 -12.88 -5.31
CA PHE A 116 -2.09 -12.45 -6.44
C PHE A 116 -2.45 -11.07 -7.01
N PRO A 117 -3.74 -10.73 -7.24
CA PRO A 117 -4.11 -9.37 -7.63
C PRO A 117 -3.70 -8.32 -6.60
N HIS A 118 -3.78 -8.64 -5.30
CA HIS A 118 -3.33 -7.75 -4.22
C HIS A 118 -1.82 -7.53 -4.26
N GLN A 119 -1.03 -8.55 -4.60
CA GLN A 119 0.42 -8.43 -4.76
C GLN A 119 0.79 -7.52 -5.94
N LEU A 120 0.04 -7.58 -7.05
CA LEU A 120 0.26 -6.67 -8.18
C LEU A 120 0.02 -5.20 -7.81
N ILE A 121 -0.94 -4.93 -6.93
CA ILE A 121 -1.16 -3.58 -6.39
C ILE A 121 0.03 -3.15 -5.54
N CYS A 122 0.54 -4.01 -4.64
CA CYS A 122 1.75 -3.70 -3.87
C CYS A 122 2.97 -3.42 -4.78
N PHE A 123 3.15 -4.20 -5.85
CA PHE A 123 4.23 -3.92 -6.81
C PHE A 123 4.02 -2.58 -7.53
N SER A 124 2.79 -2.29 -7.96
CA SER A 124 2.45 -1.03 -8.65
C SER A 124 2.69 0.18 -7.74
N ASP A 125 2.32 0.06 -6.47
CA ASP A 125 2.55 1.07 -5.45
C ASP A 125 4.05 1.32 -5.26
N PHE A 126 4.84 0.26 -5.05
CA PHE A 126 6.29 0.34 -4.93
C PHE A 126 6.97 1.00 -6.12
N PHE A 127 6.65 0.55 -7.35
CA PHE A 127 7.24 1.13 -8.54
C PHE A 127 6.84 2.59 -8.74
N THR A 128 5.60 2.96 -8.39
CA THR A 128 5.16 4.37 -8.41
C THR A 128 5.93 5.19 -7.39
N GLY A 129 6.14 4.67 -6.18
CA GLY A 129 6.95 5.29 -5.13
C GLY A 129 8.40 5.51 -5.57
N TYR A 130 8.99 4.54 -6.28
CA TYR A 130 10.31 4.67 -6.89
C TYR A 130 10.38 5.79 -7.94
N LEU A 131 9.41 5.85 -8.85
CA LEU A 131 9.35 6.90 -9.87
C LEU A 131 9.19 8.29 -9.24
N LEU A 132 8.34 8.41 -8.20
CA LEU A 132 8.17 9.65 -7.47
C LEU A 132 9.46 10.06 -6.74
N PHE A 133 10.15 9.11 -6.13
CA PHE A 133 11.44 9.32 -5.47
C PHE A 133 12.50 9.87 -6.43
N GLU A 134 12.69 9.24 -7.59
CA GLU A 134 13.67 9.68 -8.59
C GLU A 134 13.31 11.06 -9.14
N GLN A 135 12.02 11.35 -9.35
CA GLN A 135 11.57 12.67 -9.77
C GLN A 135 11.89 13.76 -8.72
N ILE A 136 11.61 13.51 -7.44
CA ILE A 136 11.93 14.46 -6.34
C ILE A 136 13.44 14.68 -6.23
N LYS A 137 14.21 13.59 -6.32
CA LYS A 137 15.68 13.63 -6.28
C LYS A 137 16.25 14.47 -7.42
N LYS A 138 15.73 14.31 -8.64
CA LYS A 138 16.11 15.12 -9.81
C LYS A 138 15.82 16.61 -9.57
N THR A 139 14.59 16.95 -9.15
CA THR A 139 14.21 18.34 -8.84
C THR A 139 15.08 18.96 -7.74
N ASN A 140 15.43 18.21 -6.71
CA ASN A 140 16.30 18.71 -5.64
C ASN A 140 17.74 18.99 -6.11
N LYS A 141 18.27 18.18 -7.03
CA LYS A 141 19.58 18.43 -7.64
C LYS A 141 19.57 19.71 -8.49
N GLU A 142 18.57 19.89 -9.35
CA GLU A 142 18.42 21.09 -10.19
C GLU A 142 18.41 22.37 -9.34
N VAL A 143 17.61 22.39 -8.27
CA VAL A 143 17.53 23.53 -7.34
C VAL A 143 18.85 23.78 -6.60
N ALA A 144 19.63 22.74 -6.33
CA ALA A 144 20.93 22.89 -5.68
C ALA A 144 21.99 23.50 -6.62
N TYR A 145 21.93 23.22 -7.92
CA TYR A 145 22.81 23.84 -8.92
C TYR A 145 22.45 25.31 -9.17
N GLU A 146 21.17 25.66 -9.28
CA GLU A 146 20.71 27.05 -9.44
C GLU A 146 21.14 27.95 -8.27
N LYS A 147 21.26 27.41 -7.05
CA LYS A 147 21.72 28.18 -5.88
C LYS A 147 23.24 28.38 -5.81
N ARG A 148 24.02 27.73 -6.68
CA ARG A 148 25.49 27.73 -6.68
C ARG A 148 26.10 28.48 -7.86
N GLY A 149 25.31 28.81 -8.88
CA GLY A 149 25.71 29.66 -10.02
C GLY A 149 25.18 31.07 -9.84
#